data_AF-A0A6L6UB56-F1
#
_entry.id   AF-A0A6L6UB56-F1
#
_cell.length_a   1.000
_cell.length_b   1.000
_cell.length_c   1.000
_cell.angle_alpha   90.00
_cell.angle_beta   90.00
_cell.angle_gamma   90.00
#
_symmetry.space_group_name_H-M   'P 1'
#
loop_
_entity.id
_entity.type
_entity.pdbx_description
1 polymer ?
#
loop_
_entity_poly.entity_id
_entity_poly.type
_entity_poly.pdbx_seq_one_letter_code
_entity_poly.pdbx_strand_id
1 'polypeptide(L)'
;MKKMIKKCCFLVVVTISLFSYSQEIVFHKNDNSTTSELLVKQELNKHGDSLILESANIKIQQVDILNDDHFETIKVDSVKTRVGLDKLPYGNYVIQAKFEKHWIVMYMEKSRTIGEEIDFMEIVANAKLNKVTNTPTNVKDETLSLKEKVTESQVEEKILYWVVYESNTHLSSTKTMGLKGAEEINDLIYKIRIEAKSKVGRHNKLLVFEVYNTSEFMRKQLRDGSYYESTKSKSFNVKPIYNSDKEQRYSTLANVSYK
;
A
#
# COMPACT_ATOMS: atom_id res chain seq x y z
N MET A 1 9.12 56.01 6.81
CA MET A 1 9.29 54.92 5.82
C MET A 1 9.76 53.58 6.43
N LYS A 2 10.90 53.50 7.15
CA LYS A 2 11.41 52.23 7.72
C LYS A 2 10.44 51.45 8.65
N LYS A 3 9.58 52.15 9.41
CA LYS A 3 8.56 51.51 10.29
C LYS A 3 7.39 50.89 9.51
N MET A 4 7.04 51.42 8.33
CA MET A 4 5.96 50.86 7.47
C MET A 4 6.45 49.62 6.73
N ILE A 5 7.68 49.64 6.22
CA ILE A 5 8.30 48.48 5.54
C ILE A 5 8.43 47.29 6.49
N LYS A 6 8.82 47.49 7.76
CA LYS A 6 8.88 46.42 8.77
C LYS A 6 7.51 45.80 9.08
N LYS A 7 6.44 46.61 9.11
CA LYS A 7 5.07 46.12 9.33
C LYS A 7 4.54 45.34 8.12
N CYS A 8 4.84 45.79 6.89
CA CYS A 8 4.51 45.02 5.68
C CYS A 8 5.26 43.69 5.60
N CYS A 9 6.56 43.66 5.92
CA CYS A 9 7.32 42.41 5.94
C CYS A 9 6.77 41.40 6.96
N PHE A 10 6.35 41.87 8.14
CA PHE A 10 5.75 41.00 9.16
C PHE A 10 4.41 40.40 8.70
N LEU A 11 3.58 41.20 8.02
CA LEU A 11 2.30 40.74 7.47
C LEU A 11 2.48 39.69 6.36
N VAL A 12 3.50 39.86 5.51
CA VAL A 12 3.86 38.89 4.46
C VAL A 12 4.39 37.57 5.06
N VAL A 13 5.18 37.62 6.13
CA VAL A 13 5.69 36.40 6.80
C VAL A 13 4.56 35.62 7.47
N VAL A 14 3.58 36.30 8.09
CA VAL A 14 2.43 35.65 8.73
C VAL A 14 1.48 35.02 7.71
N THR A 15 1.26 35.65 6.55
CA THR A 15 0.41 35.04 5.50
C THR A 15 1.08 33.84 4.84
N ILE A 16 2.39 33.86 4.61
CA ILE A 16 3.14 32.72 4.05
C ILE A 16 3.09 31.49 4.96
N SER A 17 3.10 31.68 6.29
CA SER A 17 2.98 30.56 7.23
C SER A 17 1.59 29.89 7.24
N LEU A 18 0.53 30.62 6.88
CA LEU A 18 -0.84 30.07 6.85
C LEU A 18 -1.13 29.22 5.61
N PHE A 19 -0.38 29.40 4.52
CA PHE A 19 -0.51 28.58 3.30
C PHE A 19 0.36 27.31 3.30
N SER A 20 1.20 27.13 4.31
CA SER A 20 2.18 26.03 4.35
C SER A 20 1.64 24.75 5.02
N TYR A 21 0.41 24.79 5.57
CA TYR A 21 -0.22 23.69 6.32
C TYR A 21 -1.46 23.10 5.64
N SER A 22 -1.42 22.93 4.32
CA SER A 22 -2.49 22.29 3.55
C SER A 22 -1.97 21.08 2.78
N GLN A 23 -1.23 20.18 3.45
CA GLN A 23 -0.93 18.88 2.85
C GLN A 23 -2.02 17.90 3.26
N GLU A 24 -2.95 17.65 2.34
CA GLU A 24 -4.02 16.64 2.46
C GLU A 24 -3.47 15.21 2.36
N ILE A 25 -2.21 15.05 1.91
CA ILE A 25 -1.59 13.77 1.58
C ILE A 25 -0.24 13.62 2.30
N VAL A 26 -0.08 12.54 3.05
CA VAL A 26 1.19 12.08 3.62
C VAL A 26 1.69 10.90 2.79
N PHE A 27 2.90 10.99 2.25
CA PHE A 27 3.50 9.94 1.43
C PHE A 27 4.73 9.33 2.09
N HIS A 28 4.72 8.00 2.21
CA HIS A 28 5.81 7.21 2.76
C HIS A 28 6.51 6.47 1.62
N LYS A 29 7.65 7.03 1.21
CA LYS A 29 8.56 6.40 0.24
C LYS A 29 9.13 5.10 0.79
N ASN A 30 9.59 4.23 -0.11
CA ASN A 30 10.28 3.01 0.27
C ASN A 30 11.80 3.24 0.23
N ASP A 31 12.39 3.25 1.43
CA ASP A 31 13.81 3.54 1.68
C ASP A 31 14.71 2.29 1.69
N ASN A 32 14.21 1.14 1.24
CA ASN A 32 15.05 -0.04 1.06
C ASN A 32 16.18 0.25 0.05
N SER A 33 17.41 -0.16 0.36
CA SER A 33 18.57 0.06 -0.51
C SER A 33 18.36 -0.49 -1.92
N THR A 34 17.77 -1.69 -2.04
CA THR A 34 17.43 -2.31 -3.34
C THR A 34 16.37 -1.50 -4.11
N THR A 35 15.49 -0.82 -3.39
CA THR A 35 14.48 0.06 -3.98
C THR A 35 15.10 1.35 -4.51
N SER A 36 16.07 1.93 -3.80
CA SER A 36 16.77 3.15 -4.23
C SER A 36 17.61 2.99 -5.50
N GLU A 37 18.07 1.77 -5.81
CA GLU A 37 18.77 1.44 -7.06
C GLU A 37 17.84 1.43 -8.28
N LEU A 38 16.56 1.10 -8.07
CA LEU A 38 15.54 0.98 -9.13
C LEU A 38 14.75 2.27 -9.29
N LEU A 39 14.21 2.80 -8.19
CA LEU A 39 13.44 4.04 -8.11
C LEU A 39 14.29 5.14 -7.45
N VAL A 40 14.91 5.96 -8.29
CA VAL A 40 15.74 7.09 -7.87
C VAL A 40 14.90 8.23 -7.31
N LYS A 41 13.63 8.32 -7.72
CA LYS A 41 12.72 9.36 -7.25
C LYS A 41 11.36 8.80 -6.86
N GLN A 42 10.95 9.11 -5.63
CA GLN A 42 9.67 8.76 -5.02
C GLN A 42 9.23 9.96 -4.18
N GLU A 43 8.51 10.91 -4.79
CA GLU A 43 8.08 12.11 -4.07
C GLU A 43 6.72 12.62 -4.57
N LEU A 44 6.02 13.34 -3.71
CA LEU A 44 4.91 14.16 -4.14
C LEU A 44 5.44 15.38 -4.92
N ASN A 45 4.66 15.85 -5.89
CA ASN A 45 4.94 17.12 -6.54
C ASN A 45 4.79 18.29 -5.55
N LYS A 46 5.14 19.51 -6.00
CA LYS A 46 5.08 20.71 -5.16
C LYS A 46 3.68 21.02 -4.60
N HIS A 47 2.63 20.55 -5.26
CA HIS A 47 1.25 20.79 -4.88
C HIS A 47 0.68 19.67 -3.99
N GLY A 48 1.41 18.56 -3.80
CA GLY A 48 0.92 17.39 -3.08
C GLY A 48 -0.12 16.57 -3.84
N ASP A 49 -0.53 16.97 -5.04
CA ASP A 49 -1.65 16.38 -5.78
C ASP A 49 -1.25 15.25 -6.74
N SER A 50 0.05 14.99 -6.90
CA SER A 50 0.57 13.98 -7.81
C SER A 50 1.80 13.30 -7.25
N LEU A 51 1.90 11.98 -7.42
CA LEU A 51 3.10 11.20 -7.15
C LEU A 51 4.03 11.19 -8.37
N ILE A 52 5.29 11.53 -8.15
CA ILE A 52 6.36 11.48 -9.15
C ILE A 52 7.22 10.24 -8.89
N LEU A 53 7.27 9.37 -9.88
CA LEU A 53 8.14 8.18 -9.87
C LEU A 53 9.14 8.28 -11.02
N GLU A 54 10.42 8.13 -10.70
CA GLU A 54 11.51 8.13 -11.67
C GLU A 54 12.49 7.00 -11.37
N SER A 55 12.77 6.20 -12.39
CA SER A 55 13.73 5.12 -12.35
C SER A 55 15.05 5.52 -12.99
N ALA A 56 16.16 4.89 -12.60
CA ALA A 56 17.45 5.13 -13.25
C ALA A 56 17.42 4.73 -14.73
N ASN A 57 17.14 3.45 -15.01
CA ASN A 57 17.30 2.87 -16.34
C ASN A 57 16.20 1.86 -16.73
N ILE A 58 15.31 1.48 -15.80
CA ILE A 58 14.34 0.40 -16.01
C ILE A 58 12.94 1.00 -16.06
N LYS A 59 12.21 0.72 -17.14
CA LYS A 59 10.85 1.24 -17.31
C LYS A 59 9.92 0.80 -16.17
N ILE A 60 9.18 1.76 -15.63
CA ILE A 60 7.99 1.55 -14.84
C ILE A 60 6.92 1.03 -15.78
N GLN A 61 6.51 -0.22 -15.62
CA GLN A 61 5.51 -0.84 -16.49
C GLN A 61 4.09 -0.44 -16.07
N GLN A 62 3.86 -0.43 -14.76
CA GLN A 62 2.54 -0.28 -14.15
C GLN A 62 2.67 0.36 -12.78
N VAL A 63 1.67 1.15 -12.39
CA VAL A 63 1.47 1.62 -11.02
C VAL A 63 0.07 1.25 -10.58
N ASP A 64 -0.04 0.53 -9.47
CA ASP A 64 -1.31 0.22 -8.82
C ASP A 64 -1.49 1.09 -7.59
N ILE A 65 -2.68 1.64 -7.43
CA ILE A 65 -3.11 2.36 -6.23
C ILE A 65 -4.30 1.59 -5.67
N LEU A 66 -4.18 1.15 -4.42
CA LEU A 66 -5.18 0.28 -3.84
C LEU A 66 -5.39 0.51 -2.35
N ASN A 67 -6.62 0.33 -1.90
CA ASN A 67 -7.01 0.20 -0.50
C ASN A 67 -8.10 -0.88 -0.40
N ASP A 68 -8.81 -0.95 0.72
CA ASP A 68 -9.86 -1.96 0.91
C ASP A 68 -11.06 -1.79 -0.06
N ASP A 69 -11.35 -0.56 -0.51
CA ASP A 69 -12.53 -0.21 -1.32
C ASP A 69 -12.19 0.29 -2.74
N HIS A 70 -10.91 0.41 -3.07
CA HIS A 70 -10.42 1.06 -4.27
C HIS A 70 -9.25 0.27 -4.85
N PHE A 71 -9.28 0.03 -6.15
CA PHE A 71 -8.17 -0.56 -6.89
C PHE A 71 -8.12 0.07 -8.28
N GLU A 72 -7.03 0.78 -8.55
CA GLU A 72 -6.76 1.41 -9.83
C GLU A 72 -5.40 0.94 -10.36
N THR A 73 -5.37 0.56 -11.63
CA THR A 73 -4.15 0.15 -12.35
C THR A 73 -3.85 1.14 -13.46
N ILE A 74 -2.66 1.74 -13.42
CA ILE A 74 -2.18 2.73 -14.37
C ILE A 74 -1.05 2.10 -15.19
N LYS A 75 -1.25 1.93 -16.49
CA LYS A 75 -0.20 1.49 -17.43
C LYS A 75 0.69 2.68 -17.78
N VAL A 76 2.01 2.49 -17.69
CA VAL A 76 2.98 3.59 -17.82
C VAL A 76 3.97 3.36 -18.97
N ASP A 77 4.68 2.23 -18.97
CA ASP A 77 5.79 1.88 -19.89
C ASP A 77 6.83 3.01 -20.12
N SER A 78 7.28 3.66 -19.04
CA SER A 78 8.22 4.78 -19.08
C SER A 78 9.15 4.77 -17.86
N VAL A 79 10.36 5.31 -18.01
CA VAL A 79 11.31 5.49 -16.89
C VAL A 79 10.88 6.60 -15.91
N LYS A 80 9.93 7.44 -16.31
CA LYS A 80 9.38 8.52 -15.51
C LYS A 80 7.88 8.60 -15.68
N THR A 81 7.17 8.77 -14.59
CA THR A 81 5.72 8.94 -14.60
C THR A 81 5.25 9.91 -13.53
N ARG A 82 4.06 10.46 -13.79
CA ARG A 82 3.31 11.29 -12.86
C ARG A 82 1.94 10.66 -12.70
N VAL A 83 1.59 10.35 -11.46
CA VAL A 83 0.31 9.73 -11.08
C VAL A 83 -0.50 10.77 -10.32
N GLY A 84 -1.68 11.12 -10.83
CA GLY A 84 -2.58 12.07 -10.15
C GLY A 84 -3.24 11.42 -8.94
N LEU A 85 -3.41 12.19 -7.86
CA LEU A 85 -3.96 11.74 -6.57
C LEU A 85 -5.23 12.51 -6.17
N ASP A 86 -5.60 13.52 -6.96
CA ASP A 86 -6.73 14.43 -6.73
C ASP A 86 -8.07 13.69 -6.65
N LYS A 87 -8.28 12.72 -7.55
CA LYS A 87 -9.53 11.95 -7.66
C LYS A 87 -9.67 10.82 -6.64
N LEU A 88 -8.61 10.50 -5.91
CA LEU A 88 -8.67 9.45 -4.90
C LEU A 88 -9.56 9.90 -3.73
N PRO A 89 -10.45 9.04 -3.22
CA PRO A 89 -11.15 9.34 -1.99
C PRO A 89 -10.19 9.46 -0.80
N TYR A 90 -10.71 9.90 0.34
CA TYR A 90 -9.96 9.90 1.58
C TYR A 90 -9.67 8.46 2.03
N GLY A 91 -8.46 8.23 2.52
CA GLY A 91 -8.09 6.92 3.03
C GLY A 91 -6.60 6.63 2.96
N ASN A 92 -6.30 5.40 3.37
CA ASN A 92 -4.96 4.84 3.39
C ASN A 92 -4.77 3.98 2.15
N TYR A 93 -3.72 4.24 1.40
CA TYR A 93 -3.44 3.63 0.12
C TYR A 93 -2.09 2.95 0.12
N VAL A 94 -2.07 1.80 -0.53
CA VAL A 94 -0.87 1.08 -0.93
C VAL A 94 -0.62 1.42 -2.39
N ILE A 95 0.59 1.84 -2.69
CA ILE A 95 1.00 2.15 -4.06
C ILE A 95 2.06 1.14 -4.46
N GLN A 96 1.88 0.47 -5.59
CA GLN A 96 2.80 -0.55 -6.07
C GLN A 96 3.27 -0.23 -7.48
N ALA A 97 4.58 -0.06 -7.67
CA ALA A 97 5.18 0.18 -8.97
C ALA A 97 5.87 -1.09 -9.48
N LYS A 98 5.50 -1.53 -10.69
CA LYS A 98 6.03 -2.72 -11.34
C LYS A 98 7.20 -2.41 -12.25
N PHE A 99 8.29 -3.15 -12.09
CA PHE A 99 9.52 -3.09 -12.88
C PHE A 99 9.90 -4.50 -13.30
N GLU A 100 9.71 -4.86 -14.57
CA GLU A 100 9.97 -6.22 -15.04
C GLU A 100 9.32 -7.30 -14.13
N LYS A 101 10.11 -7.93 -13.25
CA LYS A 101 9.68 -8.96 -12.30
C LYS A 101 9.52 -8.44 -10.86
N HIS A 102 9.90 -7.20 -10.59
CA HIS A 102 9.97 -6.59 -9.27
C HIS A 102 8.78 -5.65 -9.02
N TRP A 103 8.39 -5.57 -7.76
CA TRP A 103 7.40 -4.62 -7.26
C TRP A 103 8.02 -3.79 -6.16
N ILE A 104 7.85 -2.48 -6.26
CA ILE A 104 8.20 -1.55 -5.19
C ILE A 104 6.90 -1.08 -4.57
N VAL A 105 6.75 -1.36 -3.28
CA VAL A 105 5.56 -1.02 -2.51
C VAL A 105 5.83 0.21 -1.66
N MET A 106 4.94 1.19 -1.74
CA MET A 106 4.95 2.46 -1.04
C MET A 106 3.59 2.66 -0.35
N TYR A 107 3.50 3.63 0.55
CA TYR A 107 2.27 3.90 1.29
C TYR A 107 1.92 5.39 1.24
N MET A 108 0.63 5.68 1.24
CA MET A 108 0.11 7.04 1.18
C MET A 108 -1.14 7.16 2.05
N GLU A 109 -1.27 8.24 2.78
CA GLU A 109 -2.47 8.60 3.53
C GLU A 109 -3.05 9.90 2.96
N LYS A 110 -4.36 9.91 2.69
CA LYS A 110 -5.11 11.10 2.24
C LYS A 110 -6.21 11.41 3.25
N SER A 111 -6.13 12.56 3.92
CA SER A 111 -7.00 12.96 5.04
C SER A 111 -7.65 14.33 4.82
N ARG A 112 -8.83 14.60 5.41
CA ARG A 112 -9.56 15.86 5.20
C ARG A 112 -8.92 17.08 5.86
N THR A 113 -8.05 16.92 6.87
CA THR A 113 -7.31 18.00 7.54
C THR A 113 -6.26 17.39 8.49
N ILE A 114 -5.01 17.89 8.48
CA ILE A 114 -3.97 17.50 9.45
C ILE A 114 -4.35 18.07 10.82
N GLY A 115 -4.81 17.21 11.74
CA GLY A 115 -5.14 17.58 13.11
C GLY A 115 -5.07 16.44 14.12
N GLU A 116 -4.80 15.22 13.66
CA GLU A 116 -4.34 14.12 14.50
C GLU A 116 -2.98 13.68 13.96
N GLU A 117 -1.93 14.41 14.33
CA GLU A 117 -0.59 13.82 14.32
C GLU A 117 -0.65 12.63 15.27
N ILE A 118 -0.72 11.42 14.69
CA ILE A 118 -0.16 10.28 15.38
C ILE A 118 1.35 10.50 15.33
N ASP A 119 1.91 11.07 16.41
CA ASP A 119 3.35 11.10 16.59
C ASP A 119 3.85 9.64 16.68
N PHE A 120 4.44 9.18 15.59
CA PHE A 120 5.05 7.85 15.49
C PHE A 120 6.18 7.65 16.53
N MET A 121 6.73 8.72 17.14
CA MET A 121 7.66 8.63 18.27
C MET A 121 6.95 8.43 19.62
N GLU A 122 5.83 9.09 19.89
CA GLU A 122 5.14 9.04 21.19
C GLU A 122 4.44 7.68 21.45
N ILE A 123 3.92 7.03 20.41
CA ILE A 123 3.31 5.68 20.56
C ILE A 123 4.38 4.59 20.81
N VAL A 124 5.60 4.74 20.29
CA VAL A 124 6.70 3.78 20.50
C VAL A 124 7.20 3.81 21.95
N ALA A 125 7.13 4.96 22.62
CA ALA A 125 7.40 5.09 24.05
C ALA A 125 6.29 4.44 24.90
N ASN A 126 5.02 4.66 24.55
CA ASN A 126 3.88 4.17 25.33
C ASN A 126 3.54 2.68 25.11
N ALA A 127 3.97 2.08 24.00
CA ALA A 127 3.81 0.63 23.77
C ALA A 127 4.73 -0.25 24.66
N LYS A 128 5.72 0.34 25.33
CA LYS A 128 6.56 -0.35 26.33
C LYS A 128 6.00 -0.30 27.76
N LEU A 129 4.90 0.43 27.99
CA LEU A 129 4.30 0.54 29.31
C LEU A 129 2.78 0.65 29.17
N ASN A 130 2.08 -0.47 29.11
CA ASN A 130 0.73 -0.61 29.66
C ASN A 130 0.29 -2.08 29.66
N LYS A 131 0.64 -2.74 30.76
CA LYS A 131 0.01 -3.96 31.25
C LYS A 131 -1.14 -3.53 32.15
N VAL A 132 -2.39 -3.84 31.74
CA VAL A 132 -3.62 -3.88 32.57
C VAL A 132 -4.08 -2.47 33.01
N THR A 133 -5.33 -2.03 32.77
CA THR A 133 -6.55 -2.46 33.47
C THR A 133 -7.80 -1.90 32.76
N ASN A 134 -8.90 -2.67 32.83
CA ASN A 134 -10.24 -2.32 32.34
C ASN A 134 -10.88 -1.16 33.14
N THR A 135 -11.71 -0.33 32.50
CA THR A 135 -13.13 -0.07 32.86
C THR A 135 -13.78 0.95 31.91
N PRO A 136 -15.12 0.92 31.73
CA PRO A 136 -15.84 1.70 30.73
C PRO A 136 -16.45 2.98 31.30
N THR A 137 -16.48 4.07 30.52
CA THR A 137 -17.26 5.26 30.89
C THR A 137 -18.02 5.81 29.68
N ASN A 138 -19.35 5.80 29.83
CA ASN A 138 -20.36 6.50 29.03
C ASN A 138 -20.04 7.98 28.87
N VAL A 139 -20.22 8.52 27.66
CA VAL A 139 -20.76 9.88 27.45
C VAL A 139 -21.71 9.84 26.25
N LYS A 140 -22.92 10.37 26.47
CA LYS A 140 -24.01 10.57 25.51
C LYS A 140 -23.87 11.92 24.82
N ASP A 141 -24.70 12.10 23.79
CA ASP A 141 -25.11 13.33 23.10
C ASP A 141 -24.16 13.79 21.97
N GLU A 142 -24.61 14.21 20.79
CA GLU A 142 -25.95 14.44 20.26
C GLU A 142 -25.87 14.48 18.72
N THR A 143 -26.97 14.11 18.08
CA THR A 143 -27.23 13.98 16.66
C THR A 143 -27.10 15.27 15.83
N LEU A 144 -26.42 15.20 14.68
CA LEU A 144 -26.76 15.98 13.49
C LEU A 144 -26.75 15.08 12.25
N SER A 145 -27.97 14.70 11.85
CA SER A 145 -28.27 13.91 10.66
C SER A 145 -28.14 14.78 9.40
N LEU A 146 -27.23 14.41 8.49
CA LEU A 146 -27.36 14.74 7.08
C LEU A 146 -27.61 13.43 6.32
N LYS A 147 -28.88 13.23 5.94
CA LYS A 147 -29.30 12.20 4.99
C LYS A 147 -28.70 12.56 3.63
N GLU A 148 -27.51 12.07 3.35
CA GLU A 148 -27.06 11.91 1.97
C GLU A 148 -27.45 10.50 1.52
N LYS A 149 -28.30 10.45 0.49
CA LYS A 149 -28.77 9.23 -0.13
C LYS A 149 -27.60 8.62 -0.90
N VAL A 150 -26.73 7.90 -0.18
CA VAL A 150 -25.71 7.04 -0.79
C VAL A 150 -26.49 5.96 -1.53
N THR A 151 -26.50 6.09 -2.86
CA THR A 151 -26.95 5.01 -3.73
C THR A 151 -25.99 3.87 -3.47
N GLU A 152 -26.48 2.86 -2.76
CA GLU A 152 -25.83 1.59 -2.45
C GLU A 152 -25.54 0.87 -3.76
N SER A 153 -24.47 1.29 -4.43
CA SER A 153 -23.86 0.50 -5.48
C SER A 153 -23.19 -0.65 -4.75
N GLN A 154 -23.70 -1.87 -4.93
CA GLN A 154 -23.09 -3.06 -4.37
C GLN A 154 -21.67 -3.19 -4.93
N VAL A 155 -20.70 -2.69 -4.16
CA VAL A 155 -19.28 -2.93 -4.39
C VAL A 155 -19.06 -4.34 -3.89
N GLU A 156 -18.94 -5.30 -4.80
CA GLU A 156 -18.33 -6.59 -4.45
C GLU A 156 -16.96 -6.28 -3.83
N GLU A 157 -16.79 -6.58 -2.54
CA GLU A 157 -15.50 -6.46 -1.85
C GLU A 157 -14.46 -7.24 -2.66
N LYS A 158 -13.56 -6.52 -3.35
CA LYS A 158 -12.52 -7.13 -4.16
C LYS A 158 -11.45 -7.71 -3.24
N ILE A 159 -11.53 -9.00 -2.99
CA ILE A 159 -10.55 -9.74 -2.18
C ILE A 159 -9.16 -9.62 -2.82
N LEU A 160 -8.21 -9.10 -2.05
CA LEU A 160 -6.80 -8.99 -2.43
C LEU A 160 -5.97 -10.09 -1.80
N TYR A 161 -4.88 -10.44 -2.49
CA TYR A 161 -3.98 -11.51 -2.08
C TYR A 161 -2.57 -11.00 -1.92
N TRP A 162 -1.92 -11.32 -0.80
CA TRP A 162 -0.50 -11.13 -0.63
C TRP A 162 0.25 -12.29 -1.26
N VAL A 163 1.14 -11.97 -2.19
CA VAL A 163 1.91 -12.96 -2.92
C VAL A 163 3.36 -12.87 -2.52
N VAL A 164 3.97 -14.03 -2.34
CA VAL A 164 5.42 -14.20 -2.20
C VAL A 164 5.89 -15.13 -3.29
N TYR A 165 6.68 -14.61 -4.21
CA TYR A 165 7.22 -15.35 -5.34
C TYR A 165 8.74 -15.40 -5.26
N GLU A 166 9.30 -16.59 -5.25
CA GLU A 166 10.73 -16.82 -5.26
C GLU A 166 11.12 -17.51 -6.57
N SER A 167 11.86 -16.81 -7.41
CA SER A 167 12.43 -17.40 -8.63
C SER A 167 13.87 -17.81 -8.40
N ASN A 168 14.17 -19.06 -8.73
CA ASN A 168 15.50 -19.60 -8.79
C ASN A 168 15.91 -19.75 -10.25
N THR A 169 17.08 -19.21 -10.59
CA THR A 169 17.75 -19.42 -11.87
C THR A 169 19.06 -20.16 -11.63
N HIS A 170 19.74 -20.61 -12.69
CA HIS A 170 21.07 -21.21 -12.54
C HIS A 170 22.12 -20.25 -11.95
N LEU A 171 21.89 -18.94 -12.03
CA LEU A 171 22.87 -17.91 -11.67
C LEU A 171 22.48 -17.08 -10.45
N SER A 172 21.18 -16.97 -10.15
CA SER A 172 20.68 -16.14 -9.06
C SER A 172 19.33 -16.62 -8.54
N SER A 173 19.03 -16.26 -7.29
CA SER A 173 17.70 -16.35 -6.70
C SER A 173 17.15 -14.95 -6.45
N THR A 174 15.84 -14.79 -6.54
CA THR A 174 15.18 -13.50 -6.34
C THR A 174 13.82 -13.73 -5.71
N LYS A 175 13.50 -12.91 -4.69
CA LYS A 175 12.23 -12.91 -3.98
C LYS A 175 11.49 -11.62 -4.26
N THR A 176 10.23 -11.72 -4.67
CA THR A 176 9.36 -10.57 -4.91
C THR A 176 8.03 -10.77 -4.20
N MET A 177 7.46 -9.66 -3.71
CA MET A 177 6.27 -9.67 -2.88
C MET A 177 5.37 -8.51 -3.27
N GLY A 178 4.06 -8.69 -3.17
CA GLY A 178 3.10 -7.65 -3.54
C GLY A 178 1.65 -8.08 -3.34
N LEU A 179 0.75 -7.11 -3.49
CA LEU A 179 -0.69 -7.35 -3.47
C LEU A 179 -1.16 -7.59 -4.89
N LYS A 180 -2.03 -8.57 -5.06
CA LYS A 180 -2.47 -9.06 -6.36
C LYS A 180 -3.98 -9.29 -6.32
N GLY A 181 -4.64 -8.96 -7.43
CA GLY A 181 -6.04 -9.31 -7.63
C GLY A 181 -6.20 -10.78 -8.05
N ALA A 182 -7.43 -11.29 -7.99
CA ALA A 182 -7.72 -12.69 -8.31
C ALA A 182 -7.27 -13.13 -9.72
N GLU A 183 -7.39 -12.27 -10.73
CA GLU A 183 -6.95 -12.57 -12.10
C GLU A 183 -5.43 -12.77 -12.18
N GLU A 184 -4.65 -11.87 -11.55
CA GLU A 184 -3.19 -11.96 -11.51
C GLU A 184 -2.72 -13.22 -10.76
N ILE A 185 -3.46 -13.64 -9.72
CA ILE A 185 -3.19 -14.87 -9.00
C ILE A 185 -3.30 -16.08 -9.95
N ASN A 186 -4.33 -16.14 -10.78
CA ASN A 186 -4.50 -17.22 -11.75
C ASN A 186 -3.33 -17.29 -12.75
N ASP A 187 -2.89 -16.14 -13.24
CA ASP A 187 -1.72 -16.06 -14.14
C ASP A 187 -0.44 -16.54 -13.47
N LEU A 188 -0.22 -16.16 -12.21
CA LEU A 188 0.95 -16.59 -11.43
C LEU A 188 0.94 -18.10 -11.15
N ILE A 189 -0.23 -18.66 -10.82
CA ILE A 189 -0.38 -20.11 -10.64
C ILE A 189 -0.14 -20.86 -11.95
N TYR A 190 -0.68 -20.34 -13.05
CA TYR A 190 -0.46 -20.94 -14.36
C TYR A 190 1.03 -20.92 -14.73
N LYS A 191 1.69 -19.78 -14.51
CA LYS A 191 3.13 -19.61 -14.74
C LYS A 191 3.96 -20.59 -13.90
N ILE A 192 3.75 -20.66 -12.58
CA ILE A 192 4.55 -21.56 -11.72
C ILE A 192 4.37 -23.03 -12.10
N ARG A 193 3.15 -23.43 -12.52
CA ARG A 193 2.88 -24.80 -13.01
C ARG A 193 3.65 -25.14 -14.28
N ILE A 194 3.87 -24.16 -15.17
CA ILE A 194 4.70 -24.36 -16.36
C ILE A 194 6.18 -24.44 -15.96
N GLU A 195 6.64 -23.51 -15.12
CA GLU A 195 8.03 -23.44 -14.67
C GLU A 195 8.47 -24.70 -13.91
N ALA A 196 7.54 -25.31 -13.15
CA ALA A 196 7.76 -26.55 -12.42
C ALA A 196 8.17 -27.73 -13.31
N LYS A 197 7.83 -27.69 -14.61
CA LYS A 197 8.23 -28.72 -15.58
C LYS A 197 9.69 -28.61 -16.01
N SER A 198 10.36 -27.50 -15.71
CA SER A 198 11.76 -27.26 -16.08
C SER A 198 12.73 -27.68 -14.97
N LYS A 199 13.96 -28.05 -15.34
CA LYS A 199 15.01 -28.45 -14.37
C LYS A 199 15.34 -27.35 -13.35
N VAL A 200 15.21 -26.09 -13.76
CA VAL A 200 15.53 -24.91 -12.96
C VAL A 200 14.32 -24.44 -12.18
N GLY A 201 13.22 -24.16 -12.90
CA GLY A 201 11.99 -23.59 -12.36
C GLY A 201 11.22 -24.51 -11.42
N ARG A 202 11.53 -25.82 -11.36
CA ARG A 202 11.01 -26.71 -10.31
C ARG A 202 11.36 -26.28 -8.88
N HIS A 203 12.36 -25.41 -8.71
CA HIS A 203 12.72 -24.85 -7.41
C HIS A 203 12.11 -23.46 -7.20
N ASN A 204 11.34 -22.91 -8.14
CA ASN A 204 10.62 -21.67 -7.92
C ASN A 204 9.49 -21.91 -6.92
N LYS A 205 9.20 -20.89 -6.11
CA LYS A 205 8.18 -20.97 -5.07
C LYS A 205 7.14 -19.87 -5.21
N LEU A 206 5.88 -20.22 -4.95
CA LEU A 206 4.77 -19.29 -4.89
C LEU A 206 3.95 -19.56 -3.64
N LEU A 207 3.82 -18.55 -2.79
CA LEU A 207 2.89 -18.53 -1.67
C LEU A 207 1.85 -17.44 -1.92
N VAL A 208 0.58 -17.77 -1.68
CA VAL A 208 -0.53 -16.82 -1.80
C VAL A 208 -1.30 -16.82 -0.49
N PHE A 209 -1.47 -15.65 0.11
CA PHE A 209 -2.21 -15.43 1.34
C PHE A 209 -3.41 -14.53 1.05
N GLU A 210 -4.58 -14.92 1.53
CA GLU A 210 -5.77 -14.08 1.48
C GLU A 210 -5.66 -12.97 2.52
N VAL A 211 -5.91 -11.73 2.13
CA VAL A 211 -5.81 -10.55 2.99
C VAL A 211 -7.21 -10.00 3.24
N TYR A 212 -7.60 -9.92 4.52
CA TYR A 212 -8.93 -9.46 4.94
C TYR A 212 -8.97 -7.95 5.20
N ASN A 213 -7.87 -7.40 5.71
CA ASN A 213 -7.72 -5.97 5.94
C ASN A 213 -6.36 -5.55 5.36
N THR A 214 -6.41 -4.96 4.17
CA THR A 214 -5.24 -4.61 3.37
C THR A 214 -4.43 -3.53 4.06
N SER A 215 -5.13 -2.52 4.58
CA SER A 215 -4.55 -1.38 5.28
C SER A 215 -3.73 -1.82 6.50
N GLU A 216 -4.34 -2.63 7.39
CA GLU A 216 -3.69 -3.12 8.61
C GLU A 216 -2.55 -4.09 8.28
N PHE A 217 -2.76 -4.99 7.31
CA PHE A 217 -1.74 -5.93 6.88
C PHE A 217 -0.50 -5.20 6.38
N MET A 218 -0.66 -4.27 5.45
CA MET A 218 0.46 -3.55 4.85
C MET A 218 1.21 -2.68 5.85
N ARG A 219 0.50 -2.02 6.77
CA ARG A 219 1.11 -1.27 7.87
C ARG A 219 2.08 -2.14 8.68
N LYS A 220 1.69 -3.38 8.99
CA LYS A 220 2.52 -4.32 9.75
C LYS A 220 3.63 -4.94 8.90
N GLN A 221 3.33 -5.30 7.64
CA GLN A 221 4.26 -5.90 6.69
C GLN A 221 5.39 -4.96 6.24
N LEU A 222 5.15 -3.64 6.19
CA LEU A 222 6.19 -2.67 5.91
C LEU A 222 7.12 -2.46 7.12
N ARG A 223 6.59 -2.58 8.33
CA ARG A 223 7.38 -2.50 9.57
C ARG A 223 8.23 -3.74 9.79
N ASP A 224 7.69 -4.90 9.44
CA ASP A 224 8.34 -6.19 9.52
C ASP A 224 8.11 -6.96 8.22
N GLY A 225 9.15 -7.04 7.39
CA GLY A 225 9.11 -7.74 6.10
C GLY A 225 8.78 -9.24 6.23
N SER A 226 8.87 -9.82 7.43
CA SER A 226 8.48 -11.21 7.72
C SER A 226 7.11 -11.34 8.37
N TYR A 227 6.32 -10.26 8.51
CA TYR A 227 5.01 -10.29 9.16
C TYR A 227 4.03 -11.29 8.51
N TYR A 228 4.09 -11.49 7.20
CA TYR A 228 3.31 -12.50 6.48
C TYR A 228 3.58 -13.94 6.96
N GLU A 229 4.69 -14.20 7.65
CA GLU A 229 5.04 -15.50 8.25
C GLU A 229 4.49 -15.64 9.69
N SER A 230 3.74 -14.65 10.19
CA SER A 230 3.18 -14.66 11.54
C SER A 230 2.26 -15.86 11.77
N THR A 231 2.40 -16.49 12.94
CA THR A 231 1.57 -17.64 13.34
C THR A 231 0.13 -17.27 13.70
N LYS A 232 -0.12 -15.98 13.97
CA LYS A 232 -1.42 -15.43 14.34
C LYS A 232 -1.61 -14.07 13.70
N SER A 233 -2.76 -13.86 13.06
CA SER A 233 -3.16 -12.58 12.51
C SER A 233 -4.68 -12.50 12.40
N LYS A 234 -5.21 -11.28 12.49
CA LYS A 234 -6.61 -10.96 12.17
C LYS A 234 -6.75 -10.31 10.80
N SER A 235 -5.66 -9.81 10.22
CA SER A 235 -5.68 -9.01 8.99
C SER A 235 -5.46 -9.85 7.73
N PHE A 236 -5.01 -11.10 7.86
CA PHE A 236 -4.79 -12.02 6.74
C PHE A 236 -4.86 -13.49 7.21
N ASN A 237 -5.03 -14.41 6.27
CA ASN A 237 -4.98 -15.83 6.52
C ASN A 237 -3.53 -16.28 6.74
N VAL A 238 -3.19 -16.70 7.97
CA VAL A 238 -1.83 -17.14 8.33
C VAL A 238 -1.37 -18.39 7.59
N LYS A 239 -2.31 -19.21 7.09
CA LYS A 239 -1.99 -20.34 6.21
C LYS A 239 -2.19 -19.89 4.77
N PRO A 240 -1.18 -20.03 3.90
CA PRO A 240 -1.34 -19.64 2.52
C PRO A 240 -2.43 -20.51 1.87
N ILE A 241 -3.32 -19.88 1.12
CA ILE A 241 -4.35 -20.56 0.33
C ILE A 241 -3.74 -21.33 -0.84
N TYR A 242 -2.51 -20.97 -1.23
CA TYR A 242 -1.72 -21.68 -2.21
C TYR A 242 -0.26 -21.72 -1.81
N ASN A 243 0.32 -22.90 -1.96
CA ASN A 243 1.73 -23.14 -1.77
C ASN A 243 2.19 -24.03 -2.92
N SER A 244 3.25 -23.67 -3.64
CA SER A 244 3.80 -24.50 -4.70
C SER A 244 4.55 -25.74 -4.18
N ASP A 245 5.11 -25.67 -2.97
CA ASP A 245 5.92 -26.75 -2.37
C ASP A 245 5.06 -27.87 -1.78
N LYS A 246 3.84 -27.53 -1.34
CA LYS A 246 2.85 -28.47 -0.82
C LYS A 246 1.72 -28.51 -1.83
N GLU A 247 1.35 -29.66 -2.35
CA GLU A 247 0.21 -29.81 -3.27
C GLU A 247 -1.13 -29.56 -2.53
N GLN A 248 -1.29 -28.41 -1.88
CA GLN A 248 -2.52 -27.95 -1.25
C GLN A 248 -3.40 -27.35 -2.35
N ARG A 249 -4.26 -28.23 -2.86
CA ARG A 249 -5.28 -27.90 -3.85
C ARG A 249 -6.31 -26.96 -3.23
N TYR A 250 -6.64 -25.92 -3.99
CA TYR A 250 -7.79 -25.06 -3.77
C TYR A 250 -9.06 -25.86 -3.48
N SER A 251 -9.77 -25.52 -2.41
CA SER A 251 -11.18 -25.87 -2.24
C SER A 251 -12.11 -24.66 -2.30
N THR A 252 -11.64 -23.45 -2.62
CA THR A 252 -12.49 -22.25 -2.52
C THR A 252 -12.47 -21.30 -3.74
N LEU A 253 -11.50 -21.36 -4.65
CA LEU A 253 -11.52 -20.52 -5.87
C LEU A 253 -12.29 -21.13 -7.06
N ALA A 254 -12.85 -22.34 -6.91
CA ALA A 254 -13.58 -23.02 -7.99
C ALA A 254 -15.06 -22.61 -8.14
N ASN A 255 -15.57 -21.69 -7.30
CA ASN A 255 -16.96 -21.22 -7.39
C ASN A 255 -17.11 -19.78 -7.91
N VAL A 256 -16.03 -19.13 -8.34
CA VAL A 256 -16.11 -17.82 -9.02
C VAL A 256 -15.74 -18.01 -10.48
N SER A 257 -16.57 -18.78 -11.19
CA SER A 257 -16.61 -18.77 -12.64
C SER A 257 -18.02 -19.14 -13.08
N TYR A 258 -18.64 -18.22 -13.84
CA TYR A 258 -19.92 -18.31 -14.52
C TYR A 258 -21.20 -18.30 -13.66
N LYS A 259 -21.68 -17.08 -13.40
CA LYS A 259 -23.06 -16.69 -13.71
C LYS A 259 -23.09 -15.32 -14.35
#